data_AF-A0AAD8S4S3-F1
#
_entry.id   AF-A0AAD8S4S3-F1
#
_cell.length_a   1.000
_cell.length_b   1.000
_cell.length_c   1.000
_cell.angle_alpha   90.00
_cell.angle_beta   90.00
_cell.angle_gamma   90.00
#
_symmetry.space_group_name_H-M   'P 1'
#
loop_
_entity.id
_entity.type
_entity.pdbx_description
1 polymer ?
#
loop_
_entity_poly.entity_id
_entity_poly.type
_entity_poly.pdbx_seq_one_letter_code
_entity_poly.pdbx_strand_id
1 'polypeptide(L)'
;MITADLKGSSEPPISERILFSFKAYSWVDGLAHALREGLARVCGQNIAALRGSRFAHFARHDTMGEPMALSSHPVLKIHATRRSLRLQRAKNVATITRLREKIRTLEVTIRTQQDQIQEMEEDGEDIQGGDDFLSDDNDFEDEFTDEEDYEFLESAEDGIIPIDVDEDNEE
;
A
#
# COMPACT_ATOMS: atom_id res chain seq x y z
N MET A 1 -23.69 -19.15 -32.13
CA MET A 1 -24.71 -18.09 -32.02
C MET A 1 -25.26 -18.14 -30.61
N ILE A 2 -24.93 -17.16 -29.76
CA ILE A 2 -25.50 -17.09 -28.40
C ILE A 2 -26.74 -16.21 -28.52
N THR A 3 -27.92 -16.81 -28.41
CA THR A 3 -29.20 -16.09 -28.36
C THR A 3 -29.61 -15.94 -26.90
N ALA A 4 -29.70 -14.70 -26.42
CA ALA A 4 -30.25 -14.39 -25.12
C ALA A 4 -31.71 -13.93 -25.32
N ASP A 5 -32.66 -14.67 -24.73
CA ASP A 5 -34.07 -14.36 -24.79
C ASP A 5 -34.47 -13.66 -23.48
N LEU A 6 -34.87 -12.39 -23.56
CA LEU A 6 -35.20 -11.58 -22.40
C LEU A 6 -36.72 -11.62 -22.19
N LYS A 7 -37.20 -12.36 -21.18
CA LYS A 7 -38.61 -12.37 -20.81
C LYS A 7 -38.97 -11.10 -20.05
N GLY A 8 -39.57 -10.12 -20.73
CA GLY A 8 -40.11 -8.90 -20.15
C GLY A 8 -40.62 -7.91 -21.20
N SER A 9 -41.59 -7.08 -20.82
CA SER A 9 -42.14 -5.97 -21.63
C SER A 9 -41.17 -4.77 -21.64
N SER A 10 -39.92 -4.99 -21.97
CA SER A 10 -38.94 -3.91 -22.16
C SER A 10 -38.38 -4.03 -23.56
N GLU A 11 -38.59 -2.99 -24.37
CA GLU A 11 -37.86 -2.84 -25.61
C GLU A 11 -36.35 -2.98 -25.32
N PRO A 12 -35.61 -3.79 -26.09
CA PRO A 12 -34.19 -3.95 -25.84
C PRO A 12 -33.49 -2.60 -26.03
N PRO A 13 -32.58 -2.20 -25.13
CA PRO A 13 -31.83 -0.97 -25.29
C PRO A 13 -31.07 -1.00 -26.62
N ILE A 14 -31.38 -0.05 -27.50
CA ILE A 14 -30.70 0.10 -28.78
C ILE A 14 -29.30 0.65 -28.47
N SER A 15 -28.29 -0.21 -28.61
CA SER A 15 -26.90 0.17 -28.45
C SER A 15 -26.25 0.28 -29.83
N GLU A 16 -25.36 1.25 -30.01
CA GLU A 16 -24.57 1.36 -31.23
C GLU A 16 -23.61 0.17 -31.33
N ARG A 17 -23.18 -0.15 -32.56
CA ARG A 17 -22.25 -1.25 -32.78
C ARG A 17 -20.89 -0.92 -32.15
N ILE A 18 -20.54 -1.64 -31.09
CA ILE A 18 -19.24 -1.52 -30.43
C ILE A 18 -18.19 -2.32 -31.21
N LEU A 19 -17.11 -1.64 -31.62
CA LEU A 19 -15.96 -2.24 -32.30
C LEU A 19 -14.68 -1.84 -31.57
N PHE A 20 -13.86 -2.81 -31.20
CA PHE A 20 -12.55 -2.58 -30.60
C PHE A 20 -11.61 -3.76 -30.91
N SER A 21 -10.31 -3.49 -30.83
CA SER A 21 -9.25 -4.48 -31.02
C SER A 21 -8.22 -4.34 -29.91
N PHE A 22 -7.69 -5.46 -29.42
CA PHE A 22 -6.64 -5.47 -28.39
C PHE A 22 -5.66 -6.60 -28.69
N LYS A 23 -4.48 -6.52 -28.08
CA LYS A 23 -3.50 -7.61 -28.06
C LYS A 23 -3.63 -8.36 -26.75
N ALA A 24 -3.59 -9.69 -26.80
CA ALA A 24 -3.64 -10.53 -25.61
C ALA A 24 -2.58 -11.61 -25.67
N TYR A 25 -2.03 -11.95 -24.51
CA TYR A 25 -1.01 -12.99 -24.36
C TYR A 25 -1.62 -14.40 -24.37
N SER A 26 -2.89 -14.53 -23.99
CA SER A 26 -3.63 -15.79 -24.01
C SER A 26 -5.05 -15.59 -24.53
N TRP A 27 -5.67 -16.67 -25.02
CA TRP A 27 -7.06 -16.64 -25.48
C TRP A 27 -8.04 -16.30 -24.34
N VAL A 28 -7.82 -16.86 -23.15
CA VAL A 28 -8.69 -16.64 -21.98
C VAL A 28 -8.60 -15.19 -21.51
N ASP A 29 -7.39 -14.63 -21.44
CA ASP A 29 -7.20 -13.22 -21.08
C ASP A 29 -7.80 -12.31 -22.12
N GLY A 30 -7.62 -12.63 -23.40
CA GLY A 30 -8.19 -11.88 -24.50
C GLY A 30 -9.72 -11.87 -24.46
N LEU A 31 -10.34 -13.03 -24.27
CA LEU A 31 -11.80 -13.11 -24.12
C LEU A 31 -12.29 -12.34 -22.89
N ALA A 32 -11.62 -12.48 -21.74
CA ALA A 32 -11.98 -11.75 -20.54
C ALA A 32 -11.84 -10.23 -20.71
N HIS A 33 -10.81 -9.78 -21.43
CA HIS A 33 -10.63 -8.36 -21.75
C HIS A 33 -11.69 -7.86 -22.73
N ALA A 34 -12.03 -8.66 -23.75
CA ALA A 34 -13.07 -8.33 -24.70
C ALA A 34 -14.44 -8.19 -24.04
N LEU A 35 -14.80 -9.13 -23.16
CA LEU A 35 -16.07 -9.09 -22.44
C LEU A 35 -16.13 -7.90 -21.49
N ARG A 36 -15.05 -7.61 -20.76
CA ARG A 36 -14.97 -6.43 -19.88
C ARG A 36 -15.13 -5.13 -20.67
N GLU A 37 -14.39 -4.98 -21.76
CA GLU A 37 -14.43 -3.79 -22.62
C GLU A 37 -15.81 -3.61 -23.25
N GLY A 38 -16.37 -4.69 -23.81
CA GLY A 38 -17.71 -4.69 -24.40
C GLY A 38 -18.77 -4.29 -23.38
N LEU A 39 -18.76 -4.90 -22.19
CA LEU A 39 -19.70 -4.55 -21.12
C LEU A 39 -19.54 -3.10 -20.66
N ALA A 40 -18.31 -2.61 -20.50
CA ALA A 40 -18.04 -1.24 -20.07
C ALA A 40 -18.59 -0.21 -21.07
N ARG A 41 -18.42 -0.45 -22.37
CA ARG A 41 -18.95 0.44 -23.43
C ARG A 41 -20.47 0.36 -23.55
N VAL A 42 -21.07 -0.83 -23.45
CA VAL A 42 -22.54 -0.98 -23.41
C VAL A 42 -23.12 -0.21 -22.22
N CYS A 43 -22.47 -0.30 -21.06
CA CYS A 43 -22.89 0.44 -19.87
C CYS A 43 -22.69 1.95 -20.00
N GLY A 44 -21.65 2.39 -20.73
CA GLY A 44 -21.42 3.80 -21.08
C GLY A 44 -22.54 4.38 -21.95
N GLN A 45 -22.89 3.70 -23.05
CA GLN A 45 -23.93 4.14 -23.98
C GLN A 45 -25.32 4.22 -23.31
N ASN A 46 -25.61 3.32 -22.38
CA ASN A 46 -26.93 3.22 -21.73
C ASN A 46 -26.99 3.90 -20.36
N ILE A 47 -26.13 4.89 -20.10
CA ILE A 47 -25.99 5.52 -18.77
C ILE A 47 -27.32 6.06 -18.20
N ALA A 48 -28.15 6.66 -19.05
CA ALA A 48 -29.44 7.20 -18.65
C ALA A 48 -30.40 6.11 -18.16
N ALA A 49 -30.42 4.95 -18.83
CA ALA A 49 -31.26 3.81 -18.47
C ALA A 49 -30.74 3.06 -17.22
N LEU A 50 -29.42 3.12 -16.96
CA LEU A 50 -28.81 2.44 -15.81
C LEU A 50 -28.86 3.29 -14.53
N ARG A 51 -29.21 4.57 -14.61
CA ARG A 51 -29.31 5.47 -13.46
C ARG A 51 -30.39 4.97 -12.49
N GLY A 52 -30.05 4.82 -11.21
CA GLY A 52 -30.97 4.28 -10.18
C GLY A 52 -31.12 2.76 -10.19
N SER A 53 -30.49 2.05 -11.12
CA SER A 53 -30.44 0.59 -11.12
C SER A 53 -29.27 0.06 -10.30
N ARG A 54 -29.26 -1.26 -10.04
CA ARG A 54 -28.10 -1.95 -9.45
C ARG A 54 -26.80 -1.84 -10.27
N PHE A 55 -26.90 -1.43 -11.53
CA PHE A 55 -25.77 -1.26 -12.44
C PHE A 55 -25.26 0.20 -12.48
N ALA A 56 -25.80 1.08 -11.64
CA ALA A 56 -25.42 2.48 -11.58
C ALA A 56 -23.93 2.71 -11.24
N HIS A 57 -23.25 1.71 -10.68
CA HIS A 57 -21.85 1.79 -10.27
C HIS A 57 -20.90 0.86 -11.06
N PHE A 58 -21.37 0.26 -12.15
CA PHE A 58 -20.50 -0.56 -13.00
C PHE A 58 -19.48 0.30 -13.73
N ALA A 59 -18.31 -0.25 -14.02
CA ALA A 59 -17.29 0.41 -14.83
C ALA A 59 -17.88 0.77 -16.20
N ARG A 60 -17.59 1.98 -16.68
CA ARG A 60 -18.10 2.51 -17.95
C ARG A 60 -16.96 3.09 -18.73
N HIS A 61 -16.92 2.77 -20.01
CA HIS A 61 -16.03 3.41 -20.95
C HIS A 61 -16.86 4.21 -21.94
N ASP A 62 -16.30 5.29 -22.45
CA ASP A 62 -16.89 6.03 -23.55
C ASP A 62 -16.80 5.25 -24.88
N THR A 63 -17.18 5.88 -25.99
CA THR A 63 -17.12 5.25 -27.31
C THR A 63 -15.70 4.90 -27.76
N MET A 64 -14.69 5.59 -27.25
CA MET A 64 -13.28 5.38 -27.56
C MET A 64 -12.64 4.29 -26.68
N GLY A 65 -13.24 4.01 -25.52
CA GLY A 65 -12.72 3.06 -24.54
C GLY A 65 -12.12 3.74 -23.31
N GLU A 66 -12.28 5.06 -23.18
CA GLU A 66 -11.74 5.80 -22.06
C GLU A 66 -12.64 5.64 -20.83
N PRO A 67 -12.08 5.38 -19.63
CA PRO A 67 -12.85 5.27 -18.41
C PRO A 67 -13.65 6.54 -18.13
N MET A 68 -14.95 6.39 -17.90
CA MET A 68 -15.82 7.49 -17.49
C MET A 68 -15.77 7.65 -15.97
N ALA A 69 -15.78 8.91 -15.50
CA ALA A 69 -15.90 9.21 -14.08
C ALA A 69 -17.22 8.68 -13.51
N LEU A 70 -17.13 7.89 -12.44
CA LEU A 70 -18.26 7.21 -11.82
C LEU A 70 -18.28 7.47 -10.32
N SER A 71 -19.48 7.59 -9.76
CA SER A 71 -19.64 7.57 -8.31
C SER A 71 -19.34 6.17 -7.78
N SER A 72 -18.44 6.10 -6.80
CA SER A 72 -18.05 4.84 -6.16
C SER A 72 -19.28 4.16 -5.55
N HIS A 73 -19.38 2.83 -5.68
CA HIS A 73 -20.46 2.06 -5.05
C HIS A 73 -20.32 2.17 -3.52
N PRO A 74 -21.37 2.58 -2.77
CA PRO A 74 -21.25 2.87 -1.34
C PRO A 74 -20.73 1.67 -0.53
N VAL A 75 -21.28 0.48 -0.79
CA VAL A 75 -20.83 -0.76 -0.13
C VAL A 75 -19.39 -1.14 -0.51
N LEU A 76 -19.04 -1.15 -1.79
CA LEU A 76 -17.67 -1.49 -2.22
C LEU A 76 -16.65 -0.47 -1.72
N LYS A 77 -17.01 0.82 -1.63
CA LYS A 77 -16.18 1.87 -1.02
C LYS A 77 -15.84 1.51 0.42
N ILE A 78 -16.83 1.12 1.23
CA ILE A 78 -16.61 0.69 2.62
C ILE A 78 -15.71 -0.54 2.69
N HIS A 79 -15.88 -1.52 1.80
CA HIS A 79 -15.00 -2.69 1.79
C HIS A 79 -13.57 -2.34 1.37
N ALA A 80 -13.39 -1.47 0.37
CA ALA A 80 -12.09 -1.00 -0.07
C ALA A 80 -11.37 -0.22 1.03
N THR A 81 -12.05 0.71 1.71
CA THR A 81 -11.49 1.47 2.83
C THR A 81 -11.13 0.55 4.00
N ARG A 82 -12.01 -0.39 4.38
CA ARG A 82 -11.71 -1.39 5.43
C ARG A 82 -10.51 -2.26 5.08
N ARG A 83 -10.37 -2.66 3.81
CA ARG A 83 -9.20 -3.43 3.35
C ARG A 83 -7.93 -2.60 3.46
N SER A 84 -7.96 -1.34 3.01
CA SER A 84 -6.82 -0.42 3.11
C SER A 84 -6.38 -0.23 4.57
N LEU A 85 -7.34 0.04 5.46
CA LEU A 85 -7.09 0.19 6.90
C LEU A 85 -6.45 -1.07 7.52
N ARG A 86 -6.92 -2.26 7.13
CA ARG A 86 -6.32 -3.53 7.61
C ARG A 86 -4.88 -3.69 7.14
N LEU A 87 -4.58 -3.34 5.90
CA LEU A 87 -3.22 -3.39 5.35
C LEU A 87 -2.31 -2.41 6.08
N GLN A 88 -2.77 -1.17 6.31
CA GLN A 88 -2.01 -0.17 7.06
C GLN A 88 -1.73 -0.64 8.50
N ARG A 89 -2.74 -1.17 9.20
CA ARG A 89 -2.56 -1.73 10.54
C ARG A 89 -1.57 -2.90 10.55
N ALA A 90 -1.65 -3.79 9.56
CA ALA A 90 -0.71 -4.91 9.44
C ALA A 90 0.74 -4.43 9.25
N LYS A 91 0.95 -3.40 8.41
CA LYS A 91 2.27 -2.75 8.26
C LYS A 91 2.75 -2.19 9.60
N ASN A 92 1.92 -1.42 10.29
CA ASN A 92 2.29 -0.82 11.57
C ASN A 92 2.64 -1.88 12.63
N VAL A 93 1.88 -2.98 12.70
CA VAL A 93 2.18 -4.10 13.61
C VAL A 93 3.53 -4.73 13.28
N ALA A 94 3.82 -4.98 11.99
CA ALA A 94 5.11 -5.52 11.57
C ALA A 94 6.27 -4.59 11.98
N THR A 95 6.12 -3.28 11.77
CA THR A 95 7.11 -2.28 12.19
C THR A 95 7.31 -2.27 13.70
N ILE A 96 6.23 -2.28 14.48
CA ILE A 96 6.30 -2.30 15.94
C ILE A 96 7.01 -3.57 16.43
N THR A 97 6.70 -4.73 15.87
CA THR A 97 7.37 -5.98 16.24
C THR A 97 8.86 -5.93 15.93
N ARG A 98 9.26 -5.41 14.75
CA ARG A 98 10.68 -5.24 14.40
C ARG A 98 11.40 -4.29 15.35
N LEU A 99 10.78 -3.15 15.67
CA LEU A 99 11.37 -2.17 16.59
C LEU A 99 11.52 -2.74 18.00
N ARG A 100 10.53 -3.49 18.49
CA ARG A 100 10.62 -4.18 19.79
C ARG A 100 11.74 -5.20 19.83
N GLU A 101 11.98 -5.92 18.72
CA GLU A 101 13.10 -6.84 18.64
C GLU A 101 14.45 -6.09 18.69
N LYS A 102 14.58 -5.00 17.93
CA LYS A 102 15.77 -4.14 17.97
C LYS A 102 16.05 -3.58 19.36
N ILE A 103 15.01 -3.13 20.06
CA ILE A 103 15.14 -2.65 21.45
C ILE A 103 15.67 -3.77 22.35
N ARG A 104 15.09 -4.97 22.26
CA ARG A 104 15.54 -6.12 23.07
C ARG A 104 17.00 -6.47 22.79
N THR A 105 17.42 -6.49 21.52
CA THR A 105 18.82 -6.78 21.17
C THR A 105 19.76 -5.72 21.73
N LEU A 106 19.40 -4.43 21.61
CA LEU A 106 20.20 -3.34 22.15
C LEU A 106 20.29 -3.37 23.68
N GLU A 107 19.19 -3.71 24.37
CA GLU A 107 19.18 -3.89 25.83
C GLU A 107 20.14 -4.99 26.29
N VAL A 108 20.22 -6.10 25.54
CA VAL A 108 21.18 -7.17 25.81
C VAL A 108 22.61 -6.69 25.57
N THR A 109 22.89 -6.01 24.46
CA THR A 109 24.22 -5.46 24.16
C THR A 109 24.69 -4.50 25.24
N ILE A 110 23.83 -3.56 25.67
CA ILE A 110 24.14 -2.61 26.74
C ILE A 110 24.48 -3.35 28.04
N ARG A 111 23.71 -4.39 28.40
CA ARG A 111 23.98 -5.17 29.60
C ARG A 111 25.33 -5.88 29.52
N THR A 112 25.62 -6.54 28.40
CA THR A 112 26.91 -7.20 28.19
C THR A 112 28.07 -6.21 28.27
N GLN A 113 27.92 -5.01 27.70
CA GLN A 113 28.93 -3.95 27.79
C GLN A 113 29.11 -3.45 29.23
N GLN A 114 28.02 -3.30 29.99
CA GLN A 114 28.08 -2.92 31.39
C GLN A 114 28.78 -3.98 32.25
N ASP A 115 28.49 -5.26 32.01
CA ASP A 115 29.15 -6.38 32.69
C ASP A 115 30.65 -6.41 32.37
N GLN A 116 31.04 -6.16 31.11
CA GLN A 116 32.44 -6.07 30.69
C GLN A 116 33.19 -4.90 31.35
N ILE A 117 32.55 -3.72 31.43
CA ILE A 117 33.14 -2.56 32.09
C ILE A 117 33.35 -2.85 33.58
N GLN A 118 32.37 -3.47 34.24
CA GLN A 118 32.48 -3.82 35.65
C GLN A 118 33.61 -4.85 35.90
N GLU A 119 33.71 -5.89 35.07
CA GLU A 119 34.80 -6.87 35.15
C GLU A 119 36.17 -6.19 34.97
N MET A 120 36.30 -5.27 34.01
CA MET A 120 37.52 -4.49 33.81
C MET A 120 37.84 -3.53 34.97
N GLU A 121 36.82 -2.96 35.64
CA GLU A 121 37.01 -2.14 36.84
C GLU A 121 37.45 -2.97 38.05
N GLU A 122 36.98 -4.22 38.17
CA GLU A 122 37.34 -5.16 39.24
C GLU A 122 38.74 -5.77 39.02
N ASP A 123 39.10 -6.08 37.77
CA ASP A 123 40.42 -6.62 37.39
C ASP A 123 41.48 -5.54 37.14
N GLY A 124 41.07 -4.27 37.04
CA GLY A 124 41.95 -3.13 36.84
C GLY A 124 42.75 -2.81 38.11
N GLU A 125 44.00 -3.26 38.18
CA GLU A 125 45.00 -2.59 39.03
C GLU A 125 45.11 -1.12 38.61
N ASP A 126 45.01 -0.20 39.57
CA ASP A 126 45.11 1.25 39.38
C ASP A 126 46.47 1.61 38.73
N ILE A 127 46.51 1.77 37.40
CA ILE A 127 47.73 2.11 36.64
C ILE A 127 48.04 3.62 36.71
N GLN A 128 47.49 4.36 37.69
CA GLN A 128 47.98 5.70 38.01
C GLN A 128 49.32 5.62 38.78
N GLY A 129 50.35 5.09 38.12
CA GLY A 129 51.65 4.88 38.77
C GLY A 129 52.73 4.34 37.84
N GLY A 130 53.06 5.07 36.78
CA GLY A 130 54.27 4.79 36.02
C GLY A 130 54.35 5.60 34.74
N ASP A 131 55.29 6.55 34.70
CA ASP A 131 55.70 7.23 33.47
C ASP A 131 56.10 6.21 32.38
N ASP A 132 55.87 6.61 31.12
CA ASP A 132 56.23 5.93 29.86
C ASP A 132 55.28 4.82 29.36
N PHE A 133 54.51 5.12 28.30
CA PHE A 133 54.76 4.74 26.90
C PHE A 133 53.53 5.09 26.06
N LEU A 134 53.44 6.33 25.58
CA LEU A 134 52.52 6.68 24.49
C LEU A 134 53.13 6.17 23.18
N SER A 135 52.75 4.96 22.76
CA SER A 135 52.89 4.56 21.36
C SER A 135 51.84 5.29 20.53
N ASP A 136 52.29 5.80 19.39
CA ASP A 136 51.59 6.63 18.43
C ASP A 136 50.47 5.81 17.74
N ASP A 137 49.26 5.81 18.30
CA ASP A 137 48.07 5.13 17.74
C ASP A 137 47.45 6.01 16.64
N ASN A 138 48.08 6.02 15.46
CA ASN A 138 47.70 6.83 14.30
C ASN A 138 47.10 5.95 13.18
N ASP A 139 46.28 4.96 13.54
CA ASP A 139 45.87 3.89 12.63
C ASP A 139 44.36 3.58 12.63
N PHE A 140 43.54 4.26 13.44
CA PHE A 140 42.09 3.96 13.51
C PHE A 140 41.26 4.89 12.62
N GLU A 141 41.36 4.72 11.30
CA GLU A 141 40.32 5.14 10.35
C GLU A 141 39.43 3.93 10.00
N ASP A 142 38.61 3.48 10.96
CA ASP A 142 37.40 2.73 10.61
C ASP A 142 36.29 3.76 10.39
N GLU A 143 36.15 4.18 9.13
CA GLU A 143 34.98 4.88 8.62
C GLU A 143 33.79 3.93 8.75
N PHE A 144 33.14 3.93 9.92
CA PHE A 144 31.83 3.32 10.13
C PHE A 144 30.80 4.10 9.31
N THR A 145 30.77 3.86 8.00
CA THR A 145 29.62 4.19 7.18
C THR A 145 28.53 3.18 7.52
N ASP A 146 27.80 3.46 8.60
CA ASP A 146 26.46 2.90 8.81
C ASP A 146 25.50 3.51 7.78
N GLU A 147 25.77 3.29 6.49
CA GLU A 147 24.83 3.46 5.39
C GLU A 147 23.90 2.24 5.32
N GLU A 148 23.39 1.78 6.46
CA GLU A 148 22.38 0.73 6.50
C GLU A 148 20.97 1.34 6.69
N ASP A 149 20.24 1.37 5.57
CA ASP A 149 18.77 1.35 5.48
C ASP A 149 17.99 2.65 5.81
N TYR A 150 18.47 3.84 5.43
CA TYR A 150 17.60 5.04 5.36
C TYR A 150 16.59 5.00 4.19
N GLU A 151 16.74 4.06 3.24
CA GLU A 151 15.86 3.92 2.07
C GLU A 151 14.40 3.56 2.44
N PHE A 152 14.15 3.08 3.66
CA PHE A 152 12.78 2.76 4.11
C PHE A 152 11.99 3.97 4.62
N LEU A 153 12.67 5.01 5.14
CA LEU A 153 12.01 6.19 5.70
C LEU A 153 11.42 7.11 4.63
N GLU A 154 11.87 7.02 3.38
CA GLU A 154 11.36 7.84 2.27
C GLU A 154 10.02 7.38 1.70
N SER A 155 9.48 6.22 2.11
CA SER A 155 8.11 5.83 1.69
C SER A 155 6.99 6.45 2.53
N ALA A 156 7.33 7.33 3.47
CA ALA A 156 6.40 7.96 4.39
C ALA A 156 5.75 9.26 3.86
N GLU A 157 5.94 9.64 2.59
CA GLU A 157 5.40 10.92 2.11
C GLU A 157 3.91 10.90 1.72
N ASP A 158 3.30 9.74 1.42
CA ASP A 158 1.89 9.71 1.00
C ASP A 158 1.04 8.79 1.87
N GLY A 159 0.34 9.33 2.87
CA GLY A 159 -0.69 8.52 3.53
C GLY A 159 -1.42 9.05 4.76
N ILE A 160 -1.10 10.25 5.27
CA ILE A 160 -2.02 10.91 6.21
C ILE A 160 -3.02 11.69 5.36
N ILE A 161 -4.07 11.00 4.91
CA ILE A 161 -5.27 11.70 4.44
C ILE A 161 -5.86 12.36 5.70
N PRO A 162 -6.04 13.70 5.73
CA PRO A 162 -6.74 14.36 6.82
C PRO A 162 -8.11 13.70 6.99
N ILE A 163 -8.43 13.31 8.22
CA ILE A 163 -9.81 12.98 8.58
C ILE A 163 -10.52 14.33 8.57
N ASP A 164 -11.31 14.61 7.53
CA ASP A 164 -12.33 15.65 7.60
C ASP A 164 -13.30 15.24 8.71
N VAL A 165 -13.07 15.79 9.90
CA VAL A 165 -14.03 15.73 10.99
C VAL A 165 -15.08 16.75 10.62
N ASP A 166 -16.21 16.30 10.09
CA ASP A 166 -17.38 17.15 9.85
C ASP A 166 -17.75 17.83 11.19
N GLU A 167 -17.46 19.14 11.30
CA GLU A 167 -17.97 20.02 12.34
C GLU A 167 -19.46 20.27 12.09
N ASP A 168 -20.30 19.25 12.27
CA ASP A 168 -21.73 19.43 12.42
C ASP A 168 -22.08 19.35 13.91
N ASN A 169 -21.83 20.45 14.61
CA ASN A 169 -22.41 20.72 15.92
C ASN A 169 -22.87 22.18 15.97
N GLU A 170 -23.86 22.49 15.13
CA GLU A 170 -24.70 23.68 15.30
C GLU A 170 -25.98 23.25 16.04
N GLU A 171 -26.13 23.75 17.26
CA GLU A 171 -27.40 23.84 18.00
C GLU A 171 -28.34 24.87 17.36
#